data_AF-A0A8S9WBP9-F1
#
_entry.id   AF-A0A8S9WBP9-F1
#
_cell.length_a   1.000
_cell.length_b   1.000
_cell.length_c   1.000
_cell.angle_alpha   90.00
_cell.angle_beta   90.00
_cell.angle_gamma   90.00
#
_symmetry.space_group_name_H-M   'P 1'
#
loop_
_entity.id
_entity.type
_entity.pdbx_description
1 polymer ?
#
loop_
_entity_poly.entity_id
_entity_poly.type
_entity_poly.pdbx_seq_one_letter_code
_entity_poly.pdbx_strand_id
1 'polypeptide(L)' 'MFDVKYSRQAAKFLKSLDKTTVSRILTKIEKLKHDPFSHDSKIIEGYSEKLFRVRVGDFTKLPNDR' A
#
# COMPACT_ATOMS: atom_id res chain seq x y z
N MET A 1 -2.97 12.14 -13.43
CA MET A 1 -2.13 10.92 -13.36
C MET A 1 -0.88 11.30 -12.59
N PHE A 2 -0.65 10.66 -11.43
CA PHE A 2 0.44 11.03 -10.53
C PHE A 2 1.75 10.34 -10.91
N ASP A 3 2.89 10.95 -10.58
CA ASP A 3 4.20 10.30 -10.72
C ASP A 3 4.52 9.49 -9.46
N VAL A 4 4.97 8.24 -9.63
CA VAL A 4 5.24 7.31 -8.53
C VAL A 4 6.73 7.19 -8.33
N LYS A 5 7.21 7.61 -7.15
CA LYS A 5 8.61 7.47 -6.76
C LYS A 5 8.76 6.54 -5.58
N TYR A 6 9.68 5.59 -5.68
CA TYR A 6 10.01 4.66 -4.61
C TYR A 6 11.25 5.12 -3.85
N SER A 7 11.20 5.05 -2.52
CA SER A 7 12.40 5.19 -1.72
C SER A 7 13.33 3.98 -1.92
N ARG A 8 14.62 4.15 -1.65
CA ARG A 8 15.60 3.03 -1.75
C ARG A 8 15.20 1.84 -0.86
N GLN A 9 14.62 2.12 0.31
CA GLN A 9 14.16 1.09 1.25
C GLN A 9 12.93 0.36 0.70
N ALA A 10 11.97 1.07 0.12
CA ALA A 10 10.80 0.47 -0.51
C ALA A 10 11.18 -0.45 -1.67
N ALA A 11 12.13 -0.03 -2.51
CA ALA A 11 12.63 -0.85 -3.62
C ALA A 11 13.30 -2.14 -3.13
N LYS A 12 14.09 -2.09 -2.04
CA LYS A 12 14.67 -3.29 -1.42
C LYS A 12 13.60 -4.20 -0.84
N PHE A 13 12.61 -3.64 -0.17
CA PHE A 13 11.50 -4.40 0.41
C PHE A 13 10.68 -5.14 -0.66
N LEU A 14 10.34 -4.47 -1.77
CA LEU A 14 9.65 -5.11 -2.89
C LEU A 14 10.44 -6.29 -3.45
N LYS A 15 11.77 -6.20 -3.52
CA LYS A 15 12.62 -7.30 -3.98
C LYS A 15 12.67 -8.49 -3.03
N SER A 16 12.43 -8.29 -1.73
CA SER A 16 12.42 -9.38 -0.75
C SER A 16 11.08 -10.14 -0.67
N LEU A 17 10.02 -9.64 -1.31
CA LEU A 17 8.70 -10.26 -1.27
C LEU A 17 8.53 -11.31 -2.38
N ASP A 18 7.56 -12.20 -2.20
CA ASP A 18 7.15 -13.14 -3.23
C ASP A 18 6.48 -12.43 -4.41
N LYS A 19 6.54 -13.06 -5.59
CA LYS A 19 6.02 -12.49 -6.84
C LYS A 19 4.54 -12.11 -6.77
N THR A 20 3.74 -12.88 -6.02
CA THR A 20 2.29 -12.64 -5.89
C THR A 20 2.04 -11.37 -5.09
N THR A 21 2.73 -11.21 -3.96
CA THR A 21 2.63 -10.00 -3.13
C THR A 21 3.13 -8.77 -3.87
N VAL A 22 4.26 -8.85 -4.58
CA VAL A 22 4.77 -7.74 -5.40
C VAL A 22 3.76 -7.32 -6.46
N SER A 23 3.20 -8.28 -7.19
CA SER A 23 2.19 -8.01 -8.23
C SER A 23 0.94 -7.31 -7.66
N ARG A 24 0.47 -7.75 -6.49
CA ARG A 24 -0.65 -7.10 -5.78
C ARG A 24 -0.33 -5.65 -5.39
N ILE A 25 0.87 -5.39 -4.88
CA ILE A 25 1.30 -4.04 -4.50
C ILE A 25 1.36 -3.14 -5.74
N LEU A 26 2.02 -3.58 -6.82
CA LEU A 26 2.14 -2.80 -8.05
C LEU A 26 0.78 -2.49 -8.67
N THR A 27 -0.13 -3.47 -8.71
CA THR A 27 -1.50 -3.26 -9.21
C THR A 27 -2.25 -2.21 -8.39
N LYS A 28 -2.08 -2.21 -7.06
CA LYS A 28 -2.73 -1.21 -6.19
C LYS A 28 -2.12 0.18 -6.42
N ILE A 29 -0.80 0.28 -6.59
CA ILE A 29 -0.12 1.55 -6.89
C ILE A 29 -0.57 2.13 -8.22
N GLU A 30 -0.69 1.31 -9.27
CA GLU A 30 -1.22 1.77 -10.57
C GLU A 30 -2.65 2.29 -10.44
N LYS A 31 -3.51 1.63 -9.65
CA LYS A 31 -4.85 2.16 -9.35
C LYS A 31 -4.80 3.51 -8.64
N LEU A 32 -3.92 3.66 -7.64
CA LEU A 32 -3.74 4.92 -6.91
C LEU A 32 -3.25 6.07 -7.79
N LYS A 33 -2.53 5.76 -8.88
CA LYS A 33 -2.09 6.74 -9.88
C LYS A 33 -3.26 7.44 -10.57
N HIS A 34 -4.37 6.75 -10.70
CA HIS A 34 -5.61 7.23 -11.30
C HIS A 34 -6.61 7.73 -10.23
N ASP A 35 -6.73 7.02 -9.11
CA ASP A 35 -7.59 7.35 -7.99
C ASP A 35 -6.80 7.40 -6.66
N PRO A 36 -6.21 8.55 -6.31
CA PRO A 36 -5.33 8.67 -5.15
C PRO A 36 -6.08 8.58 -3.80
N PHE A 37 -7.41 8.75 -3.79
CA PHE A 37 -8.23 8.80 -2.57
C PHE A 37 -9.13 7.57 -2.43
N SER A 38 -8.64 6.40 -2.84
CA SER A 38 -9.37 5.14 -2.67
C SER A 38 -9.84 4.93 -1.21
N HIS A 39 -10.99 4.26 -1.07
CA HIS A 39 -11.66 4.02 0.22
C HIS A 39 -10.79 3.31 1.29
N ASP A 40 -9.76 2.58 0.86
CA ASP A 40 -8.81 1.88 1.74
C ASP A 40 -7.66 2.76 2.26
N SER A 41 -7.62 4.02 1.85
CA SER A 41 -6.61 4.98 2.28
C SER A 41 -7.02 5.61 3.62
N LYS A 42 -6.07 5.67 4.56
CA LYS A 42 -6.24 6.40 5.82
C LYS A 42 -5.15 7.46 5.95
N ILE A 43 -5.51 8.64 6.41
CA ILE A 43 -4.55 9.70 6.73
C ILE A 43 -3.73 9.24 7.94
N ILE A 44 -2.42 9.45 7.88
CA ILE A 44 -1.53 9.24 9.01
C ILE A 44 -1.47 10.56 9.79
N GLU A 45 -1.99 10.53 11.02
CA GLU A 45 -1.92 11.68 11.93
C GLU A 45 -0.52 11.83 12.53
N GLY A 46 -0.14 13.06 12.90
CA GLY A 46 1.14 13.36 13.55
C GLY A 46 2.27 13.80 12.61
N TYR A 47 2.00 13.95 11.32
CA TYR A 47 2.91 14.56 10.34
C TYR A 47 2.35 15.88 9.83
N SER A 48 3.23 16.86 9.60
CA SER A 48 2.86 18.17 9.03
C SER A 48 2.40 18.06 7.57
N GLU A 49 2.85 17.02 6.87
CA GLU A 49 2.45 16.70 5.51
C GLU A 49 1.29 15.70 5.49
N LYS A 50 0.40 15.81 4.50
CA LYS A 50 -0.71 14.87 4.29
C LYS A 50 -0.17 13.52 3.80
N LEU A 51 0.16 12.63 4.73
CA LEU A 51 0.56 11.26 4.46
C LEU A 51 -0.64 10.33 4.49
N PHE A 52 -0.65 9.35 3.58
CA PHE A 52 -1.71 8.35 3.48
C PHE A 52 -1.11 6.96 3.58
N ARG A 53 -1.78 6.06 4.33
CA ARG A 53 -1.51 4.63 4.32
C ARG A 53 -2.59 3.91 3.54
N VAL A 54 -2.19 3.09 2.58
CA VAL A 54 -3.10 2.20 1.84
C VAL A 54 -2.84 0.77 2.25
N ARG A 55 -3.91 0.02 2.57
CA ARG A 55 -3.80 -1.40 2.87
C ARG A 55 -3.71 -2.21 1.57
N VAL A 56 -2.69 -3.06 1.47
CA VAL A 56 -2.55 -4.03 0.38
C VAL A 56 -2.74 -5.43 0.96
N GLY A 57 -3.87 -6.06 0.61
CA GLY A 57 -4.24 -7.41 1.04
C GLY A 57 -5.13 -7.46 2.29
N ASP A 58 -5.91 -8.53 2.36
CA ASP A 58 -6.68 -8.90 3.52
C ASP A 58 -5.89 -9.91 4.35
N PHE A 59 -5.24 -9.44 5.41
CA PHE A 59 -5.00 -10.32 6.54
C PHE A 59 -6.38 -10.57 7.17
N THR A 60 -7.05 -11.63 6.73
CA THR A 60 -8.25 -12.16 7.36
C THR A 60 -7.95 -12.30 8.85
N LYS A 61 -8.69 -11.59 9.69
CA LYS A 61 -8.59 -11.76 11.13
C LYS A 61 -9.07 -13.17 11.48
N LEU A 62 -8.18 -13.89 12.16
CA LEU A 62 -8.36 -14.95 13.17
C LEU A 62 -9.67 -15.77 13.11
N PRO A 63 -9.61 -17.12 13.06
CA PRO A 63 -10.78 -17.91 13.45
C PRO A 63 -11.15 -17.50 14.88
N ASN A 64 -12.41 -17.13 15.08
CA ASN A 64 -13.00 -17.00 16.41
C ASN A 64 -12.76 -18.33 17.14
N ASP A 65 -11.87 -18.33 18.13
CA ASP A 65 -11.91 -19.30 19.21
C ASP A 65 -13.14 -18.91 20.05
N ARG A 66 -14.21 -19.71 19.93
CA ARG A 66 -15.40 -19.67 20.78
C ARG A 66 -15.65 -21.07 21.29
#